data_AF-A0A8S3IT07-F1
#
_entry.id   AF-A0A8S3IT07-F1
#
_cell.length_a   1.000
_cell.length_b   1.000
_cell.length_c   1.000
_cell.angle_alpha   90.00
_cell.angle_beta   90.00
_cell.angle_gamma   90.00
#
_symmetry.space_group_name_H-M   'P 1'
#
loop_
_entity.id
_entity.type
_entity.pdbx_description
1 polymer ?
#
loop_
_entity_poly.entity_id
_entity_poly.type
_entity_poly.pdbx_seq_one_letter_code
_entity_poly.pdbx_strand_id
1 'polypeptide(L)'
;MMIIIIFKIKSSDWTTITVHSLSIRQCENLYNQYPNALQCPCSNISTPYETFIQVTPIQHQVCTSNFVQPWWHESIRSVENNNKSLNSSIFISSYFQTLAVLCERRLAIN
;
A
#
# COMPACT_ATOMS: atom_id res chain seq x y z
N MET A 1 -21.51 -64.48 17.08
CA MET A 1 -21.24 -63.17 17.73
C MET A 1 -19.73 -62.81 17.79
N MET A 2 -18.89 -63.27 16.87
CA MET A 2 -17.45 -62.93 16.86
C MET A 2 -17.08 -61.85 15.83
N ILE A 3 -17.88 -61.71 14.76
CA ILE A 3 -17.58 -60.83 13.61
C ILE A 3 -17.76 -59.33 13.94
N ILE A 4 -18.72 -58.99 14.81
CA ILE A 4 -19.02 -57.60 15.18
C ILE A 4 -17.91 -56.98 16.06
N ILE A 5 -17.19 -57.81 16.82
CA ILE A 5 -16.14 -57.37 17.76
C ILE A 5 -14.91 -56.87 16.99
N ILE A 6 -14.60 -57.46 15.82
CA ILE A 6 -13.45 -57.08 15.00
C ILE A 6 -13.67 -55.71 14.34
N PHE A 7 -14.91 -55.34 14.00
CA PHE A 7 -15.22 -54.05 13.36
C PHE A 7 -15.10 -52.85 14.31
N LYS A 8 -15.09 -53.09 15.63
CA LYS A 8 -14.85 -52.06 16.65
C LYS A 8 -13.37 -51.67 16.77
N ILE A 9 -12.47 -52.37 16.08
CA ILE A 9 -11.03 -52.13 16.18
C ILE A 9 -10.68 -50.90 15.32
N LYS A 10 -10.46 -49.78 16.01
CA LYS A 10 -9.66 -48.61 15.59
C LYS A 10 -10.36 -47.53 14.76
N SER A 11 -11.48 -46.98 15.25
CA SER A 11 -11.79 -45.58 14.95
C SER A 11 -10.75 -44.71 15.65
N SER A 12 -9.89 -44.00 14.90
CA SER A 12 -8.98 -43.01 15.49
C SER A 12 -9.79 -41.81 15.95
N ASP A 13 -9.82 -41.56 17.25
CA ASP A 13 -10.40 -40.33 17.78
C ASP A 13 -9.53 -39.15 17.34
N TRP A 14 -10.14 -38.20 16.64
CA TRP A 14 -9.49 -36.96 16.24
C TRP A 14 -9.90 -35.86 17.21
N THR A 15 -8.93 -35.12 17.70
CA THR A 15 -9.16 -33.95 18.54
C THR A 15 -8.71 -32.71 17.79
N THR A 16 -9.61 -31.75 17.60
CA THR A 16 -9.25 -30.45 17.03
C THR A 16 -8.66 -29.56 18.13
N ILE A 17 -7.44 -29.07 17.88
CA ILE A 17 -6.76 -28.13 18.78
C ILE A 17 -6.75 -26.76 18.12
N THR A 18 -7.24 -25.74 18.83
CA THR A 18 -7.22 -24.35 18.37
C THR A 18 -6.04 -23.61 19.01
N VAL A 19 -5.20 -23.02 18.16
CA VAL A 19 -4.02 -22.26 18.59
C VAL A 19 -4.17 -20.83 18.09
N HIS A 20 -4.05 -19.87 19.00
CA HIS A 20 -4.16 -18.44 18.69
C HIS A 20 -2.76 -17.82 18.63
N SER A 21 -2.63 -16.69 17.93
CA SER A 21 -1.40 -15.87 17.89
C SER A 21 -0.13 -16.64 17.51
N LEU A 22 -0.16 -17.36 16.38
CA LEU A 22 1.00 -18.02 15.80
C LEU A 22 1.89 -17.00 15.07
N SER A 23 3.21 -17.12 15.21
CA SER A 23 4.15 -16.43 14.32
C SER A 23 4.11 -17.03 12.91
N ILE A 24 4.55 -16.27 11.90
CA ILE A 24 4.58 -16.73 10.50
C ILE A 24 5.36 -18.05 10.35
N ARG A 25 6.51 -18.16 11.03
CA ARG A 25 7.37 -19.36 10.99
C ARG A 25 6.71 -20.59 11.61
N GLN A 26 5.94 -20.40 12.69
CA GLN A 26 5.20 -21.49 13.31
C GLN A 26 4.06 -21.98 12.42
N CYS A 27 3.38 -21.05 11.73
CA CYS A 27 2.36 -21.38 10.73
C CYS A 27 2.95 -22.20 9.58
N GLU A 28 4.08 -21.76 9.01
CA GLU A 28 4.79 -22.47 7.94
C GLU A 28 5.23 -23.88 8.38
N ASN A 29 5.79 -24.01 9.59
CA ASN A 29 6.22 -25.30 10.12
C ASN A 29 5.04 -26.27 10.31
N LEU A 30 3.91 -25.77 10.83
CA LEU A 30 2.70 -26.58 10.99
C LEU A 30 2.14 -27.00 9.62
N TYR A 31 2.08 -26.08 8.67
CA TYR A 31 1.62 -26.36 7.30
C TYR A 31 2.46 -27.47 6.63
N ASN A 32 3.78 -27.42 6.81
CA ASN A 32 4.69 -28.45 6.29
C ASN A 32 4.50 -29.82 6.97
N GLN A 33 4.15 -29.85 8.25
CA GLN A 33 3.95 -31.10 9.00
C GLN A 33 2.57 -31.73 8.80
N TYR A 34 1.52 -30.91 8.67
CA TYR A 34 0.12 -31.36 8.66
C TYR A 34 -0.73 -30.72 7.53
N PRO A 35 -0.33 -30.83 6.26
CA PRO A 35 -0.93 -30.05 5.16
C PRO A 35 -2.44 -30.29 4.96
N ASN A 36 -2.91 -31.51 5.22
CA ASN A 36 -4.31 -31.89 5.00
C ASN A 36 -5.20 -31.79 6.25
N ALA A 37 -4.62 -31.49 7.42
CA ALA A 37 -5.34 -31.45 8.69
C ALA A 37 -5.48 -30.02 9.26
N LEU A 38 -4.79 -29.04 8.67
CA LEU A 38 -4.85 -27.64 9.08
C LEU A 38 -6.07 -26.93 8.48
N GLN A 39 -6.82 -26.26 9.35
CA GLN A 39 -7.86 -25.31 8.98
C GLN A 39 -7.50 -23.93 9.52
N CYS A 40 -7.41 -22.95 8.62
CA CYS A 40 -7.18 -21.55 8.95
C CYS A 40 -8.46 -20.75 8.69
N PRO A 41 -9.41 -20.73 9.64
CA PRO A 41 -10.56 -19.85 9.51
C PRO A 41 -10.10 -18.39 9.59
N CYS A 42 -10.53 -17.57 8.63
CA CYS A 42 -10.33 -16.13 8.74
C CYS A 42 -11.14 -15.61 9.94
N SER A 43 -10.47 -15.03 10.93
CA SER A 43 -11.13 -14.39 12.07
C SER A 43 -11.85 -13.10 11.67
N ASN A 44 -11.28 -12.36 10.71
CA ASN A 44 -11.83 -11.14 10.14
C ASN A 44 -11.87 -11.25 8.61
N ILE A 45 -13.01 -10.91 8.01
CA ILE A 45 -13.20 -10.90 6.55
C ILE A 45 -12.53 -9.68 5.91
N SER A 46 -12.41 -8.59 6.66
CA SER A 46 -11.77 -7.36 6.21
C SER A 46 -10.94 -6.77 7.34
N THR A 47 -9.80 -6.20 6.99
CA THR A 47 -8.92 -5.48 7.89
C THR A 47 -8.93 -4.01 7.45
N PRO A 48 -9.36 -3.06 8.30
CA PRO A 48 -9.36 -1.65 7.94
C PRO A 48 -7.96 -1.18 7.56
N TYR A 49 -7.82 -0.37 6.49
CA TYR A 49 -6.51 0.10 6.01
C TYR A 49 -5.70 0.82 7.10
N GLU A 50 -6.37 1.56 7.97
CA GLU A 50 -5.77 2.24 9.12
C GLU A 50 -5.00 1.33 10.08
N THR A 51 -5.27 0.01 10.09
CA THR A 51 -4.58 -0.90 11.00
C THR A 51 -3.20 -1.35 10.49
N PHE A 52 -2.90 -1.12 9.21
CA PHE A 52 -1.62 -1.54 8.61
C PHE A 52 -0.97 -0.47 7.72
N ILE A 53 -1.69 0.61 7.41
CA ILE A 53 -1.18 1.77 6.68
C ILE A 53 -1.37 3.02 7.54
N GLN A 54 -0.26 3.68 7.87
CA GLN A 54 -0.26 5.01 8.49
C GLN A 54 0.36 6.01 7.51
N VAL A 55 -0.48 6.89 6.94
CA VAL A 55 -0.02 7.98 6.07
C VAL A 55 0.03 9.27 6.89
N THR A 56 1.22 9.83 7.06
CA THR A 56 1.43 11.14 7.70
C THR A 56 1.94 12.13 6.63
N PRO A 57 1.04 12.75 5.85
CA PRO A 57 1.45 13.59 4.74
C PRO A 57 2.13 14.86 5.26
N ILE A 58 3.37 15.08 4.82
CA ILE A 58 4.07 16.34 5.07
C ILE A 58 3.75 17.27 3.90
N GLN A 59 3.03 18.35 4.18
CA GLN A 59 2.74 19.37 3.17
C GLN A 59 3.97 20.26 2.96
N HIS A 60 4.54 20.23 1.75
CA HIS A 60 5.56 21.19 1.35
C HIS A 60 4.92 22.53 0.97
N GLN A 61 5.55 23.64 1.33
CA GLN A 61 5.09 24.96 0.92
C GLN A 61 5.24 25.14 -0.59
N VAL A 62 4.16 25.58 -1.25
CA VAL A 62 4.12 25.77 -2.71
C VAL A 62 5.19 26.77 -3.17
N CYS A 63 5.40 27.85 -2.41
CA CYS A 63 6.37 28.90 -2.76
C CYS A 63 7.84 28.51 -2.59
N THR A 64 8.13 27.40 -1.92
CA THR A 64 9.48 26.82 -1.82
C THR A 64 9.65 25.62 -2.75
N SER A 65 8.62 25.28 -3.52
CA SER A 65 8.67 24.16 -4.47
C SER A 65 9.54 24.51 -5.67
N ASN A 66 10.17 23.49 -6.24
CA ASN A 66 10.84 23.55 -7.53
C ASN A 66 9.92 24.07 -8.65
N PHE A 67 8.60 23.88 -8.52
CA PHE A 67 7.65 24.25 -9.57
C PHE A 67 7.51 25.74 -9.83
N VAL A 68 7.81 26.58 -8.83
CA VAL A 68 7.78 28.05 -8.96
C VAL A 68 9.16 28.64 -9.31
N GLN A 69 10.18 27.78 -9.49
CA GLN A 69 11.53 28.22 -9.76
C GLN A 69 11.76 28.47 -11.27
N PRO A 70 12.53 29.50 -11.66
CA PRO A 70 12.77 29.83 -13.07
C PRO A 70 13.28 28.65 -13.92
N TRP A 71 14.22 27.87 -13.38
CA TRP A 71 14.84 26.74 -14.09
C TRP A 71 13.86 25.61 -14.41
N TRP A 72 12.80 25.43 -13.62
CA TRP A 72 11.77 24.42 -13.88
C TRP A 72 10.95 24.77 -15.11
N HIS A 73 10.57 26.04 -15.25
CA HIS A 73 9.83 26.55 -16.41
C HIS A 73 10.66 26.44 -17.70
N GLU A 74 11.97 26.71 -17.62
CA GLU A 74 12.90 26.56 -18.75
C GLU A 74 13.05 25.10 -19.17
N SER A 75 13.16 24.20 -18.18
CA SER A 75 13.27 22.76 -18.43
C SER A 75 12.04 22.22 -19.16
N ILE A 76 10.84 22.61 -18.75
CA ILE A 76 9.58 22.20 -19.41
C ILE A 76 9.49 22.76 -20.84
N ARG A 77 9.89 24.01 -21.06
CA ARG A 77 9.92 24.63 -22.40
C ARG A 77 10.91 23.93 -23.33
N SER A 78 12.04 23.45 -22.80
CA SER A 78 13.04 22.71 -23.59
C SER A 78 12.52 21.35 -24.07
N VAL A 79 11.69 20.67 -23.27
CA VAL A 79 11.06 19.39 -23.63
C VAL A 79 9.98 19.60 -24.70
N GLU A 80 9.23 20.69 -24.63
CA GLU A 80 8.20 21.06 -25.60
C GLU A 80 8.78 21.27 -27.01
N ASN A 81 9.91 21.96 -27.12
CA ASN A 81 10.56 22.21 -28.42
C ASN A 81 11.03 20.93 -29.13
N ASN A 82 11.27 19.85 -28.37
CA ASN A 82 11.72 18.57 -28.92
C ASN A 82 10.57 17.62 -29.27
N ASN A 83 9.38 17.81 -28.67
CA ASN A 83 8.22 16.94 -28.87
C ASN A 83 6.98 17.79 -29.23
N LYS A 84 6.62 17.81 -30.52
CA LYS A 84 5.50 18.58 -31.09
C LYS A 84 4.09 18.29 -30.52
N SER A 85 3.94 17.43 -29.51
CA SER A 85 2.65 16.97 -28.98
C SER A 85 2.47 17.22 -27.49
N LEU A 86 2.51 18.48 -27.03
CA LEU A 86 2.43 18.73 -25.58
C LEU A 86 1.74 20.05 -25.21
N ASN A 87 0.50 20.25 -25.67
CA ASN A 87 -0.37 21.32 -25.17
C ASN A 87 -0.50 21.31 -23.64
N SER A 88 -0.44 20.13 -23.01
CA SER A 88 -0.48 19.97 -21.54
C SER A 88 0.68 20.65 -20.80
N SER A 89 1.87 20.72 -21.39
CA SER A 89 3.04 21.36 -20.77
C SER A 89 2.92 22.87 -20.72
N ILE A 90 2.28 23.48 -21.73
CA ILE A 90 1.99 24.92 -21.75
C ILE A 90 1.04 25.27 -20.59
N PHE A 91 -0.02 24.49 -20.40
CA PHE A 91 -0.99 24.70 -19.32
C PHE A 91 -0.38 24.52 -17.93
N ILE A 92 0.48 23.51 -17.74
CA ILE A 92 1.16 23.28 -16.47
C ILE A 92 2.15 24.41 -16.18
N SER A 93 2.91 24.85 -17.19
CA SER A 93 3.89 25.93 -17.03
C SER A 93 3.23 27.26 -16.68
N SER A 94 2.14 27.64 -17.35
CA SER A 94 1.42 28.90 -17.08
C SER A 94 0.75 28.91 -15.70
N TYR A 95 0.24 27.76 -15.25
CA TYR A 95 -0.32 27.61 -13.91
C TYR A 95 0.74 27.87 -12.83
N PHE A 96 1.90 27.22 -12.94
CA PHE A 96 2.96 27.40 -11.95
C PHE A 96 3.66 28.77 -12.03
N GLN A 97 3.71 29.40 -13.21
CA GLN A 97 4.16 30.80 -13.33
C GLN A 97 3.23 31.77 -12.59
N THR A 98 1.92 31.56 -12.70
CA THR A 98 0.94 32.36 -11.95
C THR A 98 1.17 32.21 -10.44
N LEU A 99 1.40 30.97 -9.97
CA LEU A 99 1.74 30.71 -8.57
C LEU A 99 3.04 31.38 -8.15
N ALA A 100 4.08 31.38 -8.99
CA ALA A 100 5.34 32.06 -8.72
C ALA A 100 5.15 33.56 -8.48
N VAL A 101 4.37 34.23 -9.35
CA VAL A 101 4.05 35.66 -9.19
C VAL A 101 3.30 35.93 -7.89
N LEU A 102 2.36 35.06 -7.50
CA LEU A 102 1.64 35.20 -6.23
C LEU A 102 2.57 34.99 -5.02
N CYS A 103 3.52 34.07 -5.13
CA CYS A 103 4.54 33.83 -4.11
C CYS A 103 5.49 35.03 -3.93
N GLU A 104 5.91 35.67 -5.03
CA GLU A 104 6.72 36.89 -5.00
C GLU A 104 5.96 38.07 -4.39
N ARG A 105 4.66 38.21 -4.72
CA ARG A 105 3.79 39.25 -4.13
C ARG A 105 3.66 39.11 -2.62
N ARG A 106 3.60 37.89 -2.10
CA ARG A 106 3.55 37.64 -0.65
C ARG A 106 4.80 38.15 0.08
N LEU A 107 5.97 38.07 -0.55
CA LEU A 107 7.22 38.59 0.01
C LEU A 107 7.31 40.13 0.00
N ALA A 108 6.50 40.80 -0.81
CA ALA A 108 6.47 42.27 -0.91
C ALA A 108 5.47 42.95 0.04
N ILE A 109 4.66 42.17 0.77
CA ILE A 109 3.63 42.66 1.70
C ILE A 109 4.03 42.42 3.18
N ASN A 110 5.21 41.84 3.41
CA ASN A 110 5.89 41.76 4.71
C ASN A 110 7.11 42.70 4.71
#